data_AF-A0A2E0KI91-F1
#
_entry.id   AF-A0A2E0KI91-F1
#
_cell.length_a   1.000
_cell.length_b   1.000
_cell.length_c   1.000
_cell.angle_alpha   90.00
_cell.angle_beta   90.00
_cell.angle_gamma   90.00
#
_symmetry.space_group_name_H-M   'P 1'
#
loop_
_entity.id
_entity.type
_entity.pdbx_description
1 polymer ?
#
loop_
_entity_poly.entity_id
_entity_poly.type
_entity_poly.pdbx_seq_one_letter_code
_entity_poly.pdbx_strand_id
1 'polypeptide(L)'
;MATTAMASVKSNLVRQSLRLGLSVLITCAIAQHFERITYLWYPLMAVIFVVDDQDENTFRAARGRILGTITGGLVTFIVHTILSGWIGILVSLLISIPLLRRLGWSSGLSTAAVITIMFLGIPGYSLLNWGYVFNRSVDTLIGIVVALIMGRLLWPKNRLARLAELNELQKQILHQRLALHQQALAKGGSVPAVNAEPVTRNLLEMERLVAVETSLEPHRHSRLERQRWRQRVLLWSTLQPRWLLVERLLERLYRHHDHAMPELSQQLDHHQAQGWSRLHLGGTDHSQTPLRIALEEEVTRLRWLLRSQERIEAAVT
;
A
#
# COMPACT_ATOMS: atom_id res chain seq x y z
N MET A 1 21.89 3.39 1.72
CA MET A 1 20.59 2.70 1.68
C MET A 1 19.92 2.59 3.05
N ALA A 2 20.63 2.22 4.13
CA ALA A 2 20.05 2.19 5.49
C ALA A 2 19.62 3.57 6.03
N THR A 3 20.39 4.62 5.72
CA THR A 3 20.11 6.00 6.16
C THR A 3 18.86 6.60 5.52
N THR A 4 18.62 6.34 4.24
CA THR A 4 17.41 6.79 3.52
C THR A 4 16.15 6.04 3.97
N ALA A 5 16.27 4.74 4.27
CA ALA A 5 15.17 3.95 4.84
C ALA A 5 14.81 4.42 6.26
N MET A 6 15.80 4.68 7.12
CA MET A 6 15.58 5.24 8.46
C MET A 6 14.94 6.64 8.43
N ALA A 7 15.36 7.51 7.49
CA ALA A 7 14.79 8.83 7.33
C ALA A 7 13.31 8.78 6.87
N SER A 8 12.99 7.86 5.96
CA SER A 8 11.61 7.62 5.49
C SER A 8 10.71 7.06 6.59
N VAL A 9 11.19 6.10 7.38
CA VAL A 9 10.45 5.53 8.53
C VAL A 9 10.20 6.58 9.61
N LYS A 10 11.20 7.40 9.96
CA LYS A 10 11.03 8.51 10.91
C LYS A 10 10.03 9.55 10.40
N SER A 11 10.06 9.89 9.11
CA SER A 11 9.13 10.85 8.51
C SER A 11 7.67 10.36 8.55
N ASN A 12 7.44 9.06 8.30
CA ASN A 12 6.11 8.47 8.38
C ASN A 12 5.59 8.35 9.82
N LEU A 13 6.44 7.95 10.76
CA LEU A 13 6.11 7.92 12.19
C LEU A 13 5.72 9.31 12.71
N VAL A 14 6.55 10.33 12.46
CA VAL A 14 6.28 11.72 12.88
C VAL A 14 4.96 12.22 12.29
N ARG A 15 4.71 11.93 11.01
CA ARG A 15 3.47 12.27 10.32
C ARG A 15 2.24 11.62 10.97
N GLN A 16 2.31 10.31 11.27
CA GLN A 16 1.23 9.58 11.92
C GLN A 16 0.99 10.09 13.35
N SER A 17 2.05 10.31 14.12
CA SER A 17 1.95 10.86 15.48
C SER A 17 1.35 12.26 15.51
N LEU A 18 1.78 13.17 14.61
CA LEU A 18 1.22 14.52 14.54
C LEU A 18 -0.25 14.50 14.14
N ARG A 19 -0.60 13.63 13.17
CA ARG A 19 -1.98 13.44 12.73
C ARG A 19 -2.87 12.94 13.87
N LEU A 20 -2.41 11.96 14.65
CA LEU A 20 -3.14 11.46 15.81
C LEU A 20 -3.31 12.56 16.85
N GLY A 21 -2.22 13.21 17.23
CA GLY A 21 -2.22 14.28 18.24
C GLY A 21 -3.15 15.44 17.88
N LEU A 22 -3.12 15.90 16.63
CA LEU A 22 -3.98 17.00 16.18
C LEU A 22 -5.46 16.58 16.08
N SER A 23 -5.73 15.34 15.64
CA SER A 23 -7.10 14.82 15.61
C SER A 23 -7.69 14.69 17.03
N VAL A 24 -6.88 14.25 18.00
CA VAL A 24 -7.23 14.18 19.42
C VAL A 24 -7.48 15.58 19.99
N LEU A 25 -6.56 16.53 19.75
CA LEU A 25 -6.67 17.90 20.24
C LEU A 25 -7.96 18.57 19.77
N ILE A 26 -8.30 18.43 18.49
CA ILE A 26 -9.50 19.05 17.92
C ILE A 26 -10.76 18.36 18.44
N THR A 27 -10.72 17.05 18.64
CA THR A 27 -11.83 16.31 19.25
C THR A 27 -12.07 16.77 20.69
N CYS A 28 -11.01 16.99 21.48
CA CYS A 28 -11.10 17.58 22.81
C CYS A 28 -11.66 19.01 22.77
N ALA A 29 -11.20 19.84 21.84
CA ALA A 29 -11.67 21.22 21.70
C ALA A 29 -13.17 21.28 21.37
N ILE A 30 -13.64 20.40 20.47
CA ILE A 30 -15.07 20.27 20.15
C ILE A 30 -15.86 19.81 21.38
N ALA A 31 -15.40 18.75 22.06
CA ALA A 31 -16.09 18.22 23.23
C ALA A 31 -16.17 19.23 24.39
N GLN A 32 -15.12 20.05 24.58
CA GLN A 32 -15.11 21.13 25.56
C GLN A 32 -16.07 22.26 25.16
N HIS A 33 -16.11 22.64 23.88
CA HIS A 33 -17.00 23.68 23.38
C HIS A 33 -18.49 23.34 23.54
N PHE A 34 -18.85 22.06 23.38
CA PHE A 34 -20.23 21.58 23.54
C PHE A 34 -20.56 21.09 24.96
N GLU A 35 -19.66 21.29 25.94
CA GLU A 35 -19.81 20.82 27.33
C GLU A 35 -20.08 19.31 27.47
N ARG A 36 -19.71 18.51 26.46
CA ARG A 36 -19.93 17.04 26.41
C ARG A 36 -18.80 16.24 27.05
N ILE A 37 -18.07 16.81 28.00
CA ILE A 37 -16.85 16.24 28.58
C ILE A 37 -17.11 14.85 29.20
N THR A 38 -18.31 14.60 29.71
CA THR A 38 -18.74 13.29 30.26
C THR A 38 -18.59 12.13 29.26
N TYR A 39 -18.67 12.41 27.96
CA TYR A 39 -18.59 11.41 26.90
C TYR A 39 -17.25 11.46 26.14
N LEU A 40 -16.29 12.28 26.58
CA LEU A 40 -15.03 12.56 25.87
C LEU A 40 -14.17 11.33 25.58
N TRP A 41 -14.19 10.33 26.46
CA TRP A 41 -13.47 9.05 26.29
C TRP A 41 -13.72 8.39 24.93
N TYR A 42 -14.93 8.56 24.43
CA TYR A 42 -15.41 7.78 23.33
C TYR A 42 -15.14 8.32 21.91
N PRO A 43 -15.37 9.62 21.61
CA PRO A 43 -14.87 10.20 20.37
C PRO A 43 -13.35 10.11 20.29
N LEU A 44 -12.63 10.13 21.43
CA LEU A 44 -11.19 9.88 21.48
C LEU A 44 -10.82 8.46 21.06
N MET A 45 -11.47 7.43 21.62
CA MET A 45 -11.27 6.05 21.18
C MET A 45 -11.59 5.87 19.69
N ALA A 46 -12.66 6.50 19.20
CA ALA A 46 -13.02 6.47 17.79
C ALA A 46 -11.93 7.11 16.92
N VAL A 47 -11.36 8.24 17.33
CA VAL A 47 -10.23 8.90 16.63
C VAL A 47 -9.00 8.00 16.60
N ILE A 48 -8.61 7.41 17.74
CA ILE A 48 -7.45 6.52 17.84
C ILE A 48 -7.63 5.33 16.90
N PHE A 49 -8.77 4.63 17.01
CA PHE A 49 -9.05 3.49 16.14
C PHE A 49 -9.09 3.87 14.66
N VAL A 50 -9.59 5.06 14.31
CA VAL A 50 -9.65 5.50 12.91
C VAL A 50 -8.27 5.85 12.40
N VAL A 51 -7.47 6.58 13.16
CA VAL A 51 -6.12 6.98 12.74
C VAL A 51 -5.19 5.78 12.64
N ASP A 52 -5.31 4.79 13.52
CA ASP A 52 -4.53 3.55 13.48
C ASP A 52 -4.84 2.69 12.24
N ASP A 53 -6.11 2.56 11.87
CA ASP A 53 -6.56 1.78 10.70
C ASP A 53 -6.49 2.54 9.37
N GLN A 54 -6.07 3.80 9.40
CA GLN A 54 -6.05 4.65 8.21
C GLN A 54 -5.05 4.21 7.16
N ASP A 55 -4.18 3.24 7.41
CA ASP A 55 -3.08 2.93 6.49
C ASP A 55 -3.51 2.29 5.17
N GLU A 56 -4.59 1.49 5.09
CA GLU A 56 -4.74 0.62 3.91
C GLU A 56 -6.08 0.67 3.15
N ASN A 57 -7.20 1.11 3.74
CA ASN A 57 -8.48 1.18 3.01
C ASN A 57 -9.45 2.24 3.55
N THR A 58 -8.93 3.45 3.76
CA THR A 58 -9.57 4.59 4.44
C THR A 58 -11.07 4.76 4.17
N PHE A 59 -11.53 4.63 2.92
CA PHE A 59 -12.93 4.91 2.59
C PHE A 59 -13.88 3.74 2.89
N ARG A 60 -13.49 2.50 2.59
CA ARG A 60 -14.31 1.31 2.91
C ARG A 60 -14.31 1.02 4.40
N ALA A 61 -13.18 1.25 5.07
CA ALA A 61 -13.06 1.14 6.52
C ALA A 61 -13.89 2.22 7.23
N ALA A 62 -13.75 3.50 6.83
CA ALA A 62 -14.55 4.59 7.37
C ALA A 62 -16.06 4.38 7.17
N ARG A 63 -16.47 4.01 5.95
CA ARG A 63 -17.87 3.73 5.64
C ARG A 63 -18.39 2.55 6.46
N GLY A 64 -17.60 1.47 6.57
CA GLY A 64 -17.91 0.33 7.43
C GLY A 64 -18.12 0.72 8.88
N ARG A 65 -17.26 1.57 9.42
CA ARG A 65 -17.35 2.07 10.80
C ARG A 65 -18.58 2.93 11.02
N ILE A 66 -18.86 3.88 10.13
CA ILE A 66 -20.07 4.72 10.22
C ILE A 66 -21.33 3.85 10.17
N LEU A 67 -21.40 2.93 9.21
CA LEU A 67 -22.55 2.02 9.07
C LEU A 67 -22.65 1.03 10.23
N GLY A 68 -21.53 0.56 10.76
CA GLY A 68 -21.46 -0.31 11.94
C GLY A 68 -21.89 0.40 13.21
N THR A 69 -21.52 1.67 13.39
CA THR A 69 -21.99 2.51 14.50
C THR A 69 -23.49 2.76 14.41
N ILE A 70 -24.00 3.10 13.23
CA ILE A 70 -25.44 3.33 13.03
C ILE A 70 -26.22 2.03 13.24
N THR A 71 -25.78 0.92 12.64
CA THR A 71 -26.48 -0.37 12.71
C THR A 71 -26.40 -0.97 14.11
N GLY A 72 -25.20 -1.01 14.71
CA GLY A 72 -25.00 -1.51 16.07
C GLY A 72 -25.72 -0.64 17.12
N GLY A 73 -25.68 0.68 16.94
CA GLY A 73 -26.45 1.63 17.75
C GLY A 73 -27.94 1.37 17.65
N LEU A 74 -28.49 1.27 16.43
CA LEU A 74 -29.93 1.06 16.18
C LEU A 74 -30.43 -0.32 16.63
N VAL A 75 -29.67 -1.39 16.37
CA VAL A 75 -30.05 -2.75 16.79
C VAL A 75 -30.01 -2.86 18.32
N THR A 76 -28.94 -2.38 18.95
CA THR A 76 -28.86 -2.36 20.42
C THR A 76 -29.97 -1.50 21.02
N PHE A 77 -30.24 -0.36 20.38
CA PHE A 77 -31.34 0.52 20.74
C PHE A 77 -32.70 -0.21 20.72
N ILE A 78 -33.04 -0.95 19.65
CA ILE A 78 -34.31 -1.70 19.55
C ILE A 78 -34.35 -2.85 20.56
N VAL A 79 -33.30 -3.66 20.65
CA VAL A 79 -33.30 -4.85 21.51
C VAL A 79 -33.40 -4.47 22.98
N HIS A 80 -32.75 -3.40 23.40
CA HIS A 80 -32.79 -2.94 24.79
C HIS A 80 -34.14 -2.33 25.20
N THR A 81 -35.03 -2.02 24.25
CA THR A 81 -36.43 -1.67 24.60
C THR A 81 -37.23 -2.87 25.12
N ILE A 82 -36.79 -4.09 24.80
CA ILE A 82 -37.50 -5.34 25.12
C ILE A 82 -36.73 -6.16 26.17
N LEU A 83 -35.39 -6.21 26.07
CA LEU A 83 -34.53 -6.98 26.97
C LEU A 83 -33.43 -6.10 27.57
N SER A 84 -33.45 -5.94 28.89
CA SER A 84 -32.38 -5.26 29.63
C SER A 84 -31.28 -6.22 30.09
N GLY A 85 -30.07 -5.69 30.29
CA GLY A 85 -28.96 -6.45 30.87
C GLY A 85 -28.13 -7.23 29.85
N TRP A 86 -27.32 -8.18 30.34
CA TRP A 86 -26.35 -8.93 29.53
C TRP A 86 -27.01 -9.74 28.39
N ILE A 87 -28.26 -10.18 28.57
CA ILE A 87 -29.03 -10.93 27.56
C ILE A 87 -29.37 -10.03 26.37
N GLY A 88 -29.80 -8.78 26.63
CA GLY A 88 -30.09 -7.81 25.55
C GLY A 88 -28.87 -7.53 24.68
N ILE A 89 -27.68 -7.53 25.28
CA ILE A 89 -26.41 -7.29 24.58
C ILE A 89 -26.02 -8.50 23.72
N LEU A 90 -26.16 -9.72 24.25
CA LEU A 90 -25.94 -10.95 23.49
C LEU A 90 -26.87 -11.03 22.27
N VAL A 91 -28.16 -10.74 22.46
CA VAL A 91 -29.16 -10.73 21.38
C VAL A 91 -28.86 -9.63 20.35
N SER A 92 -28.48 -8.44 20.79
CA SER A 92 -28.08 -7.33 19.90
C SER A 92 -26.89 -7.72 19.01
N LEU A 93 -25.91 -8.41 19.58
CA LEU A 93 -24.74 -8.89 18.84
C LEU A 93 -25.12 -10.00 17.85
N LEU A 94 -25.98 -10.94 18.28
CA LEU A 94 -26.47 -12.05 17.47
C LEU A 94 -27.29 -11.59 16.26
N ILE A 95 -27.95 -10.43 16.36
CA ILE A 95 -28.71 -9.80 15.27
C ILE A 95 -27.80 -8.93 14.39
N SER A 96 -26.91 -8.13 15.00
CA SER A 96 -26.05 -7.19 14.28
C SER A 96 -25.07 -7.89 13.34
N ILE A 97 -24.48 -9.02 13.78
CA ILE A 97 -23.49 -9.77 13.00
C ILE A 97 -24.05 -10.29 11.66
N PRO A 98 -25.15 -11.06 11.62
CA PRO A 98 -25.71 -11.54 10.35
C PRO A 98 -26.27 -10.39 9.51
N LEU A 99 -26.81 -9.33 10.12
CA LEU A 99 -27.31 -8.16 9.40
C LEU A 99 -26.19 -7.43 8.64
N LEU A 100 -25.07 -7.16 9.30
CA LEU A 100 -23.88 -6.55 8.70
C LEU A 100 -23.26 -7.46 7.63
N ARG A 101 -23.26 -8.78 7.83
CA ARG A 101 -22.79 -9.75 6.83
C ARG A 101 -23.69 -9.79 5.59
N ARG A 102 -25.01 -9.79 5.75
CA ARG A 102 -25.97 -9.75 4.63
C ARG A 102 -25.86 -8.48 3.80
N LEU A 103 -25.60 -7.34 4.44
CA LEU A 103 -25.45 -6.05 3.78
C LEU A 103 -24.06 -5.85 3.12
N GLY A 104 -23.16 -6.83 3.26
CA GLY A 104 -21.79 -6.73 2.73
C GLY A 104 -20.90 -5.75 3.48
N TRP A 105 -21.28 -5.35 4.70
CA TRP A 105 -20.58 -4.36 5.53
C TRP A 105 -19.70 -5.03 6.59
N SER A 106 -18.96 -6.06 6.19
CA SER A 106 -18.07 -6.82 7.09
C SER A 106 -16.98 -5.96 7.74
N SER A 107 -16.58 -4.85 7.09
CA SER A 107 -15.64 -3.88 7.68
C SER A 107 -16.19 -3.13 8.90
N GLY A 108 -17.51 -3.10 9.10
CA GLY A 108 -18.16 -2.49 10.26
C GLY A 108 -18.41 -3.45 11.43
N LEU A 109 -18.09 -4.74 11.27
CA LEU A 109 -18.41 -5.78 12.24
C LEU A 109 -17.71 -5.56 13.59
N SER A 110 -16.42 -5.23 13.56
CA SER A 110 -15.63 -4.95 14.76
C SER A 110 -16.14 -3.71 15.49
N THR A 111 -16.51 -2.66 14.74
CA THR A 111 -17.05 -1.42 15.31
C THR A 111 -18.42 -1.65 15.95
N ALA A 112 -19.31 -2.35 15.26
CA ALA A 112 -20.62 -2.72 15.81
C ALA A 112 -20.50 -3.59 17.05
N ALA A 113 -19.59 -4.58 17.05
CA ALA A 113 -19.33 -5.43 18.20
C ALA A 113 -18.74 -4.64 19.38
N VAL A 114 -17.75 -3.78 19.15
CA VAL A 114 -17.17 -2.92 20.21
C VAL A 114 -18.23 -2.02 20.81
N ILE A 115 -19.06 -1.36 19.98
CA ILE A 115 -20.16 -0.52 20.49
C ILE A 115 -21.14 -1.34 21.32
N THR A 116 -21.52 -2.52 20.85
CA THR A 116 -22.45 -3.44 21.54
C THR A 116 -21.86 -3.93 22.87
N ILE A 117 -20.58 -4.31 22.90
CA ILE A 117 -19.87 -4.81 24.10
C ILE A 117 -19.60 -3.67 25.09
N MET A 118 -19.33 -2.45 24.61
CA MET A 118 -19.11 -1.29 25.49
C MET A 118 -20.34 -0.98 26.37
N PHE A 119 -21.55 -1.41 25.99
CA PHE A 119 -22.73 -1.29 26.85
C PHE A 119 -22.65 -2.17 28.12
N LEU A 120 -21.79 -3.20 28.19
CA LEU A 120 -21.52 -3.95 29.43
C LEU A 120 -20.75 -3.12 30.47
N GLY A 121 -20.04 -2.07 30.04
CA GLY A 121 -19.15 -1.29 30.90
C GLY A 121 -19.84 -0.21 31.72
N ILE A 122 -21.17 -0.07 31.63
CA ILE A 122 -21.93 1.00 32.30
C ILE A 122 -22.43 0.49 33.65
N PRO A 123 -21.93 1.02 34.78
CA PRO A 123 -22.38 0.60 36.10
C PRO A 123 -23.82 1.04 36.33
N GLY A 124 -24.69 0.06 36.63
CA GLY A 124 -26.11 0.27 36.79
C GLY A 124 -26.80 0.49 35.45
N TYR A 125 -27.39 -0.57 34.90
CA TYR A 125 -28.27 -0.54 33.72
C TYR A 125 -29.42 0.49 33.80
N SER A 126 -29.56 1.22 34.92
CA SER A 126 -30.46 2.34 35.18
C SER A 126 -30.06 3.66 34.50
N LEU A 127 -28.80 3.87 34.12
CA LEU A 127 -28.38 5.04 33.32
C LEU A 127 -28.58 4.83 31.80
N LEU A 128 -29.07 3.65 31.42
CA LEU A 128 -29.29 3.25 30.02
C LEU A 128 -30.61 3.82 29.47
N ASN A 129 -30.70 5.15 29.41
CA ASN A 129 -31.83 5.84 28.81
C ASN A 129 -31.62 6.09 27.31
N TRP A 130 -32.73 6.32 26.60
CA TRP A 130 -32.78 6.68 25.17
C TRP A 130 -31.74 7.75 24.78
N GLY A 131 -31.63 8.81 25.60
CA GLY A 131 -30.68 9.89 25.38
C GLY A 131 -29.22 9.46 25.49
N TYR A 132 -28.91 8.46 26.30
CA TYR A 132 -27.55 7.95 26.46
C TYR A 132 -27.07 7.26 25.17
N VAL A 133 -27.84 6.29 24.65
CA VAL A 133 -27.48 5.53 23.43
C VAL A 133 -27.37 6.46 22.21
N PHE A 134 -28.29 7.43 22.09
CA PHE A 134 -28.27 8.40 21.01
C PHE A 134 -27.06 9.34 21.10
N ASN A 135 -26.84 9.98 22.25
CA ASN A 135 -25.69 10.89 22.45
C ASN A 135 -24.37 10.16 22.21
N ARG A 136 -24.27 8.92 22.68
CA ARG A 136 -23.13 8.03 22.49
C ARG A 136 -22.84 7.74 21.01
N SER A 137 -23.86 7.40 20.25
CA SER A 137 -23.75 7.11 18.81
C SER A 137 -23.31 8.36 18.05
N VAL A 138 -23.89 9.52 18.38
CA VAL A 138 -23.53 10.83 17.81
C VAL A 138 -22.08 11.18 18.13
N ASP A 139 -21.62 11.01 19.37
CA ASP A 139 -20.25 11.35 19.75
C ASP A 139 -19.22 10.48 19.02
N THR A 140 -19.47 9.17 18.90
CA THR A 140 -18.57 8.31 18.10
C THR A 140 -18.56 8.69 16.63
N LEU A 141 -19.71 9.10 16.07
CA LEU A 141 -19.79 9.57 14.69
C LEU A 141 -19.01 10.86 14.49
N ILE A 142 -19.10 11.82 15.42
CA ILE A 142 -18.32 13.05 15.41
C ILE A 142 -16.82 12.74 15.45
N GLY A 143 -16.37 11.84 16.34
CA GLY A 143 -14.97 11.43 16.42
C GLY A 143 -14.46 10.82 15.10
N ILE A 144 -15.27 9.95 14.46
CA ILE A 144 -14.94 9.37 13.14
C ILE A 144 -14.84 10.47 12.08
N VAL A 145 -15.81 11.39 12.02
CA VAL A 145 -15.83 12.48 11.04
C VAL A 145 -14.64 13.42 11.21
N VAL A 146 -14.32 13.83 12.44
CA VAL A 146 -13.16 14.69 12.73
C VAL A 146 -11.86 14.00 12.30
N ALA A 147 -11.66 12.73 12.65
CA ALA A 147 -10.48 11.97 12.24
C ALA A 147 -10.35 11.83 10.71
N LEU A 148 -11.48 11.72 10.00
CA LEU A 148 -11.50 11.68 8.54
C LEU A 148 -11.18 13.03 7.91
N ILE A 149 -11.77 14.12 8.41
CA ILE A 149 -11.53 15.48 7.94
C ILE A 149 -10.05 15.85 8.15
N MET A 150 -9.53 15.67 9.36
CA MET A 150 -8.13 15.95 9.67
C MET A 150 -7.19 15.11 8.83
N GLY A 151 -7.55 13.83 8.64
CA GLY A 151 -6.84 12.94 7.74
C GLY A 151 -6.72 13.46 6.32
N ARG A 152 -7.83 13.95 5.76
CA ARG A 152 -7.90 14.41 4.38
C ARG A 152 -7.26 15.78 4.19
N LEU A 153 -7.44 16.69 5.15
CA LEU A 153 -6.97 18.07 5.06
C LEU A 153 -5.46 18.17 5.26
N LEU A 154 -4.92 17.46 6.25
CA LEU A 154 -3.49 17.54 6.60
C LEU A 154 -2.64 16.62 5.74
N TRP A 155 -3.17 15.47 5.32
CA TRP A 155 -2.43 14.47 4.55
C TRP A 155 -3.26 13.82 3.45
N PRO A 156 -3.56 14.56 2.36
CA PRO A 156 -4.20 13.97 1.21
C PRO A 156 -3.32 12.83 0.66
N LYS A 157 -3.84 11.60 0.72
CA LYS A 157 -3.15 10.43 0.16
C LYS A 157 -3.16 10.51 -1.37
N ASN A 158 -2.10 11.07 -1.94
CA ASN A 158 -1.95 11.11 -3.39
C ASN A 158 -1.32 9.81 -3.90
N ARG A 159 -2.15 8.77 -4.04
CA ARG A 159 -1.72 7.43 -4.47
C ARG A 159 -1.08 7.42 -5.86
N LEU A 160 -1.52 8.29 -6.76
CA LEU A 160 -0.93 8.45 -8.08
C LEU A 160 0.50 9.01 -8.00
N ALA A 161 0.74 9.98 -7.11
CA ALA A 161 2.09 10.49 -6.87
C ALA A 161 2.98 9.41 -6.26
N ARG A 162 2.44 8.59 -5.35
CA ARG A 162 3.17 7.44 -4.79
C ARG A 162 3.51 6.39 -5.85
N LEU A 163 2.59 6.08 -6.77
CA LEU A 163 2.84 5.21 -7.92
C LEU A 163 3.97 5.76 -8.81
N ALA A 164 3.96 7.07 -9.08
CA ALA A 164 5.02 7.73 -9.84
C ALA A 164 6.37 7.65 -9.13
N GLU A 165 6.41 7.93 -7.82
CA GLU A 165 7.62 7.83 -7.00
C GLU A 165 8.19 6.40 -7.02
N LEU A 166 7.37 5.37 -6.83
CA LEU A 166 7.81 3.98 -6.86
C LEU A 166 8.32 3.55 -8.24
N ASN A 167 7.67 4.02 -9.31
CA ASN A 167 8.11 3.77 -10.69
C ASN A 167 9.49 4.39 -10.96
N GLU A 168 9.72 5.64 -10.58
CA GLU A 168 11.03 6.29 -10.72
C GLU A 168 12.10 5.58 -9.89
N LEU A 169 11.76 5.17 -8.67
CA LEU A 169 12.68 4.44 -7.80
C LEU A 169 13.07 3.09 -8.42
N GLN A 170 12.13 2.32 -8.96
CA GLN A 170 12.43 1.06 -9.65
C GLN A 170 13.33 1.28 -10.87
N LYS A 171 13.06 2.31 -11.69
CA LYS A 171 13.94 2.69 -12.82
C LYS A 171 15.34 3.01 -12.34
N GLN A 172 15.48 3.86 -11.32
CA GLN A 172 16.78 4.24 -10.78
C GLN A 172 17.59 3.04 -10.30
N ILE A 173 16.98 2.10 -9.56
CA ILE A 173 17.68 0.89 -9.11
C ILE A 173 18.11 0.06 -10.33
N LEU A 174 17.22 -0.16 -11.30
CA LEU A 174 17.53 -0.96 -12.48
C LEU A 174 18.67 -0.34 -13.29
N HIS A 175 18.60 0.96 -13.62
CA HIS A 175 19.64 1.65 -14.38
C HIS A 175 20.97 1.67 -13.64
N GLN A 176 20.95 1.90 -12.33
CA GLN A 176 22.16 1.87 -11.50
C GLN A 176 22.81 0.48 -11.54
N ARG A 177 22.02 -0.59 -11.40
CA ARG A 177 22.52 -1.96 -11.44
C ARG A 177 23.06 -2.32 -12.81
N LEU A 178 22.36 -1.96 -13.88
CA LEU A 178 22.81 -2.18 -15.25
C LEU A 178 24.15 -1.49 -15.51
N ALA A 179 24.31 -0.24 -15.07
CA ALA A 179 25.56 0.50 -15.18
C ALA A 179 26.72 -0.15 -14.42
N LEU A 180 26.47 -0.70 -13.22
CA LEU A 180 27.48 -1.45 -12.46
C LEU A 180 27.93 -2.70 -13.22
N HIS A 181 26.99 -3.46 -13.80
CA HIS A 181 27.32 -4.64 -14.59
C HIS A 181 28.09 -4.31 -15.86
N GLN A 182 27.71 -3.22 -16.56
CA GLN A 182 28.44 -2.73 -17.73
C GLN A 182 29.89 -2.39 -17.40
N GLN A 183 30.13 -1.68 -16.28
CA GLN A 183 31.46 -1.31 -15.85
C GLN A 183 32.30 -2.51 -15.43
N ALA A 184 31.71 -3.46 -14.69
CA ALA A 184 32.39 -4.69 -14.29
C ALA A 184 32.78 -5.55 -15.50
N LEU A 185 31.89 -5.67 -16.50
CA LEU A 185 32.20 -6.38 -17.74
C LEU A 185 33.24 -5.63 -18.58
N ALA A 186 33.23 -4.30 -18.61
CA ALA A 186 34.20 -3.52 -19.40
C ALA A 186 35.63 -3.58 -18.84
N LYS A 187 35.78 -3.61 -17.50
CA LYS A 187 37.09 -3.52 -16.84
C LYS A 187 37.60 -4.85 -16.27
N GLY A 188 36.75 -5.87 -16.22
CA GLY A 188 37.01 -7.08 -15.43
C GLY A 188 36.68 -6.81 -13.95
N GLY A 189 35.89 -7.68 -13.34
CA GLY A 189 35.46 -7.56 -11.96
C GLY A 189 34.10 -8.22 -11.70
N SER A 190 33.62 -8.13 -10.46
CA SER A 190 32.34 -8.70 -10.04
C SER A 190 31.42 -7.64 -9.42
N VAL A 191 30.12 -7.86 -9.56
CA VAL A 191 29.08 -7.03 -8.93
C VAL A 191 28.46 -7.83 -7.80
N PRO A 192 28.25 -7.25 -6.59
CA PRO A 192 27.61 -7.94 -5.49
C PRO A 192 26.17 -8.35 -5.86
N ALA A 193 25.73 -9.48 -5.30
CA ALA A 193 24.40 -10.03 -5.55
C ALA A 193 23.28 -9.01 -5.25
N VAL A 194 22.25 -9.00 -6.10
CA VAL A 194 21.11 -8.09 -5.94
C VAL A 194 20.28 -8.50 -4.72
N ASN A 195 19.92 -7.52 -3.88
CA ASN A 195 18.87 -7.74 -2.89
C ASN A 195 17.50 -7.60 -3.58
N ALA A 196 16.81 -8.73 -3.78
CA ALA A 196 15.51 -8.78 -4.45
C ALA A 196 14.34 -8.30 -3.58
N GLU A 197 14.50 -8.24 -2.26
CA GLU A 197 13.45 -7.86 -1.31
C GLU A 197 12.87 -6.45 -1.59
N PRO A 198 13.67 -5.36 -1.65
CA PRO A 198 13.14 -4.03 -1.86
C PRO A 198 12.47 -3.87 -3.22
N VAL A 199 13.01 -4.52 -4.27
CA VAL A 199 12.45 -4.46 -5.62
C VAL A 199 11.06 -5.10 -5.65
N THR A 200 10.95 -6.30 -5.08
CA THR A 200 9.69 -7.06 -5.01
C THR A 200 8.65 -6.33 -4.17
N ARG A 201 9.05 -5.77 -3.02
CA ARG A 201 8.15 -5.00 -2.17
C ARG A 201 7.57 -3.79 -2.89
N ASN A 202 8.39 -3.05 -3.64
CA ASN A 202 7.94 -1.89 -4.39
C ASN A 202 6.93 -2.28 -5.48
N LEU A 203 7.16 -3.40 -6.18
CA LEU A 203 6.23 -3.89 -7.20
C LEU A 203 4.88 -4.28 -6.59
N LEU A 204 4.90 -5.03 -5.49
CA LEU A 204 3.68 -5.42 -4.77
C LEU A 204 2.90 -4.20 -4.28
N GLU A 205 3.60 -3.16 -3.80
CA GLU A 205 2.98 -1.88 -3.42
C GLU A 205 2.32 -1.20 -4.64
N MET A 206 2.98 -1.18 -5.81
CA MET A 206 2.42 -0.63 -7.04
C MET A 206 1.18 -1.40 -7.51
N GLU A 207 1.24 -2.73 -7.57
CA GLU A 207 0.10 -3.60 -7.91
C GLU A 207 -1.08 -3.36 -6.96
N ARG A 208 -0.80 -3.28 -5.67
CA ARG A 208 -1.81 -2.99 -4.65
C ARG A 208 -2.44 -1.62 -4.83
N LEU A 209 -1.65 -0.58 -5.09
CA LEU A 209 -2.15 0.78 -5.29
C LEU A 209 -3.06 0.85 -6.53
N VAL A 210 -2.69 0.17 -7.63
CA VAL A 210 -3.55 0.07 -8.82
C VAL A 210 -4.82 -0.73 -8.53
N ALA A 211 -4.74 -1.85 -7.80
CA ALA A 211 -5.91 -2.65 -7.43
C ALA A 211 -6.88 -1.86 -6.54
N VAL A 212 -6.37 -1.12 -5.55
CA VAL A 212 -7.19 -0.27 -4.67
C VAL A 212 -7.87 0.83 -5.48
N GLU A 213 -7.11 1.54 -6.31
CA GLU A 213 -7.62 2.70 -7.03
C GLU A 213 -8.61 2.30 -8.14
N THR A 214 -8.47 1.10 -8.72
CA THR A 214 -9.46 0.52 -9.65
C THR A 214 -10.70 -0.07 -8.96
N SER A 215 -10.67 -0.23 -7.64
CA SER A 215 -11.84 -0.65 -6.86
C SER A 215 -12.68 0.53 -6.34
N LEU A 216 -12.23 1.76 -6.60
CA LEU A 216 -12.79 3.02 -6.13
C LEU A 216 -13.39 3.82 -7.30
N GLU A 217 -14.53 4.44 -7.04
CA GLU A 217 -15.35 5.34 -7.90
C GLU A 217 -14.98 5.55 -9.38
N PRO A 218 -15.95 5.46 -10.33
CA PRO A 218 -15.74 5.55 -11.78
C PRO A 218 -14.90 6.75 -12.27
N HIS A 219 -15.02 7.91 -11.63
CA HIS A 219 -14.31 9.12 -12.05
C HIS A 219 -12.78 9.03 -11.88
N ARG A 220 -12.28 8.26 -10.90
CA ARG A 220 -10.84 8.08 -10.68
C ARG A 220 -10.19 7.09 -11.64
N HIS A 221 -10.97 6.18 -12.23
CA HIS A 221 -10.51 5.30 -13.30
C HIS A 221 -9.96 6.09 -14.48
N SER A 222 -10.57 7.23 -14.81
CA SER A 222 -10.17 8.06 -15.95
C SER A 222 -8.71 8.55 -15.86
N ARG A 223 -8.21 8.89 -14.67
CA ARG A 223 -6.81 9.35 -14.50
C ARG A 223 -5.81 8.20 -14.60
N LEU A 224 -6.14 7.04 -14.02
CA LEU A 224 -5.31 5.82 -14.13
C LEU A 224 -5.20 5.33 -15.56
N GLU A 225 -6.30 5.35 -16.31
CA GLU A 225 -6.35 4.91 -17.70
C GLU A 225 -5.62 5.88 -18.62
N ARG A 226 -5.80 7.19 -18.44
CA ARG A 226 -5.05 8.22 -19.18
C ARG A 226 -3.55 8.05 -19.01
N GLN A 227 -3.09 7.77 -17.78
CA GLN A 227 -1.67 7.55 -17.50
C GLN A 227 -1.18 6.11 -17.75
N ARG A 228 -2.07 5.22 -18.21
CA ARG A 228 -1.77 3.81 -18.54
C ARG A 228 -1.10 3.04 -17.39
N TRP A 229 -1.40 3.39 -16.14
CA TRP A 229 -0.74 2.78 -14.95
C TRP A 229 -0.92 1.26 -14.88
N ARG A 230 -2.07 0.75 -15.32
CA ARG A 230 -2.30 -0.71 -15.43
C ARG A 230 -1.28 -1.38 -16.33
N GLN A 231 -1.01 -0.80 -17.51
CA GLN A 231 -0.04 -1.36 -18.45
C GLN A 231 1.39 -1.24 -17.93
N ARG A 232 1.74 -0.09 -17.34
CA ARG A 232 3.07 0.13 -16.74
C ARG A 232 3.40 -0.86 -15.63
N VAL A 233 2.44 -1.15 -14.75
CA VAL A 233 2.64 -2.12 -13.66
C VAL A 233 2.70 -3.56 -14.19
N LEU A 234 1.87 -3.91 -15.18
CA LEU A 234 1.97 -5.22 -15.84
C LEU A 234 3.31 -5.43 -16.54
N LEU A 235 3.85 -4.40 -17.18
CA LEU A 235 5.18 -4.48 -17.76
C LEU A 235 6.24 -4.69 -16.67
N TRP A 236 6.18 -3.95 -15.56
CA TRP A 236 7.08 -4.17 -14.43
C TRP A 236 7.00 -5.59 -13.86
N SER A 237 5.80 -6.16 -13.73
CA SER A 237 5.64 -7.52 -13.22
C SER A 237 6.22 -8.58 -14.16
N THR A 238 6.26 -8.31 -15.47
CA THR A 238 6.98 -9.16 -16.44
C THR A 238 8.48 -8.90 -16.52
N LEU A 239 8.91 -7.68 -16.22
CA LEU A 239 10.30 -7.23 -16.32
C LEU A 239 11.12 -7.71 -15.12
N GLN A 240 10.57 -7.61 -13.91
CA GLN A 240 11.31 -7.91 -12.68
C GLN A 240 11.87 -9.36 -12.63
N PRO A 241 11.10 -10.42 -12.95
CA PRO A 241 11.64 -11.78 -12.93
C PRO A 241 12.80 -11.96 -13.91
N ARG A 242 12.72 -11.32 -15.08
CA ARG A 242 13.76 -11.38 -16.12
C ARG A 242 15.02 -10.64 -15.71
N TRP A 243 14.86 -9.46 -15.12
CA TRP A 243 15.98 -8.74 -14.53
C TRP A 243 16.70 -9.58 -13.46
N LEU A 244 15.96 -10.18 -12.52
CA LEU A 244 16.55 -11.04 -11.49
C LEU A 244 17.23 -12.28 -12.07
N LEU A 245 16.74 -12.79 -13.20
CA LEU A 245 17.38 -13.90 -13.91
C LEU A 245 18.70 -13.45 -14.55
N VAL A 246 18.71 -12.31 -15.25
CA VAL A 246 19.94 -11.71 -15.82
C VAL A 246 20.99 -11.48 -14.73
N GLU A 247 20.59 -10.93 -13.58
CA GLU A 247 21.44 -10.74 -12.40
C GLU A 247 22.10 -12.06 -11.95
N ARG A 248 21.32 -13.14 -11.84
CA ARG A 248 21.83 -14.47 -11.46
C ARG A 248 22.76 -15.07 -12.52
N LEU A 249 22.47 -14.87 -13.81
CA LEU A 249 23.34 -15.35 -14.89
C LEU A 249 24.66 -14.59 -14.91
N LEU A 250 24.64 -13.27 -14.70
CA LEU A 250 25.84 -12.45 -14.57
C LEU A 250 26.67 -12.85 -13.35
N GLU A 251 26.04 -13.12 -12.22
CA GLU A 251 26.74 -13.61 -11.02
C GLU A 251 27.45 -14.96 -11.27
N ARG A 252 26.80 -15.88 -12.01
CA ARG A 252 27.44 -17.14 -12.43
C ARG A 252 28.60 -16.89 -13.39
N LEU A 253 28.45 -15.94 -14.32
CA LEU A 253 29.48 -15.57 -15.28
C LEU A 253 30.72 -14.99 -14.56
N TYR A 254 30.53 -14.05 -13.63
CA TYR A 254 31.62 -13.46 -12.86
C TYR A 254 32.37 -14.48 -12.00
N ARG A 255 31.71 -15.54 -11.53
CA ARG A 255 32.37 -16.62 -10.78
C ARG A 255 33.37 -17.42 -11.60
N HIS A 256 33.20 -17.47 -12.93
CA HIS A 256 34.01 -18.31 -13.81
C HIS A 256 34.92 -17.49 -14.74
N HIS A 257 34.84 -16.16 -14.70
CA HIS A 257 35.60 -15.26 -15.57
C HIS A 257 36.04 -14.00 -14.84
N ASP A 258 37.34 -13.72 -14.88
CA ASP A 258 37.98 -12.56 -14.26
C ASP A 258 38.45 -11.50 -15.28
N HIS A 259 38.23 -11.74 -16.57
CA HIS A 259 38.68 -10.86 -17.65
C HIS A 259 37.57 -9.96 -18.20
N ALA A 260 37.96 -8.82 -18.76
CA ALA A 260 37.05 -7.89 -19.40
C ALA A 260 36.34 -8.52 -20.62
N MET A 261 35.03 -8.32 -20.70
CA MET A 261 34.14 -8.72 -21.79
C MET A 261 33.45 -7.49 -22.40
N PRO A 262 34.15 -6.71 -23.24
CA PRO A 262 33.60 -5.49 -23.81
C PRO A 262 32.36 -5.72 -24.69
N GLU A 263 32.26 -6.88 -25.36
CA GLU A 263 31.10 -7.24 -26.18
C GLU A 263 29.82 -7.38 -25.35
N LEU A 264 29.88 -8.12 -24.22
CA LEU A 264 28.73 -8.26 -23.32
C LEU A 264 28.40 -6.94 -22.63
N SER A 265 29.41 -6.12 -22.31
CA SER A 265 29.22 -4.78 -21.77
C SER A 265 28.39 -3.90 -22.72
N GLN A 266 28.71 -3.93 -24.03
CA GLN A 266 27.93 -3.23 -25.06
C GLN A 266 26.51 -3.82 -25.19
N GLN A 267 26.33 -5.14 -25.11
CA GLN A 267 25.00 -5.75 -25.17
C GLN A 267 24.09 -5.37 -24.00
N LEU A 268 24.65 -5.17 -22.80
CA LEU A 268 23.92 -4.66 -21.64
C LEU A 268 23.60 -3.17 -21.75
N ASP A 269 24.16 -2.45 -22.74
CA ASP A 269 23.76 -1.07 -23.01
C ASP A 269 22.38 -0.96 -23.62
N HIS A 270 21.44 -0.57 -22.76
CA HIS A 270 20.06 -0.29 -23.13
C HIS A 270 19.89 1.01 -23.93
N HIS A 271 20.85 1.94 -23.88
CA HIS A 271 20.81 3.17 -24.68
C HIS A 271 21.22 2.92 -26.14
N GLN A 272 21.95 1.84 -26.42
CA GLN A 272 22.34 1.50 -27.79
C GLN A 272 21.13 1.03 -28.61
N ALA A 273 21.13 1.37 -29.91
CA ALA A 273 20.13 0.86 -30.83
C ALA A 273 20.18 -0.69 -30.86
N GLN A 274 19.04 -1.38 -30.69
CA GLN A 274 18.95 -2.82 -30.93
C GLN A 274 19.31 -3.10 -32.40
N GLY A 275 20.56 -3.47 -32.61
CA GLY A 275 21.02 -4.12 -33.82
C GLY A 275 21.19 -5.61 -33.56
N TRP A 276 21.07 -6.41 -34.61
CA TRP A 276 21.55 -7.79 -34.59
C TRP A 276 23.07 -7.76 -34.52
N SER A 277 23.64 -7.99 -33.35
CA SER A 277 25.06 -8.30 -33.19
C SER A 277 25.26 -9.80 -33.36
N ARG A 278 26.18 -10.22 -34.23
CA ARG A 278 26.53 -11.64 -34.32
C ARG A 278 27.13 -12.07 -32.98
N LEU A 279 26.59 -13.11 -32.35
CA LEU A 279 27.19 -13.72 -31.17
C LEU A 279 28.57 -14.29 -31.55
N HIS A 280 29.64 -13.69 -31.05
CA HIS A 280 31.00 -14.17 -31.29
C HIS A 280 31.33 -15.27 -30.27
N LEU A 281 31.20 -16.52 -30.72
CA LEU A 281 31.54 -17.71 -29.92
C LEU A 281 33.04 -18.08 -30.01
N GLY A 282 33.89 -17.14 -30.44
CA GLY A 282 35.32 -17.38 -30.69
C GLY A 282 36.15 -17.37 -29.41
N GLY A 283 35.97 -18.38 -28.55
CA GLY A 283 36.80 -18.61 -27.37
C GLY A 283 37.05 -20.11 -27.18
N THR A 284 38.24 -20.47 -26.71
CA THR A 284 38.68 -21.86 -26.51
C THR A 284 37.88 -22.63 -25.45
N ASP A 285 37.09 -21.95 -24.62
CA ASP A 285 36.31 -22.57 -23.54
C ASP A 285 34.84 -22.79 -23.92
N HIS A 286 34.57 -23.91 -24.57
CA HIS A 286 33.23 -24.30 -25.06
C HIS A 286 32.23 -24.60 -23.93
N SER A 287 32.72 -24.82 -22.70
CA SER A 287 31.91 -25.24 -21.55
C SER A 287 30.88 -24.20 -21.09
N GLN A 288 31.08 -22.93 -21.45
CA GLN A 288 30.24 -21.80 -21.03
C GLN A 288 29.41 -21.18 -22.15
N THR A 289 29.47 -21.75 -23.36
CA THR A 289 28.63 -21.37 -24.51
C THR A 289 27.13 -21.31 -24.16
N PRO A 290 26.56 -22.29 -23.43
CA PRO A 290 25.15 -22.25 -23.04
C PRO A 290 24.81 -21.07 -22.11
N LEU A 291 25.73 -20.69 -21.21
CA LEU A 291 25.54 -19.57 -20.28
C LEU A 291 25.51 -18.23 -21.03
N ARG A 292 26.42 -18.05 -22.01
CA ARG A 292 26.47 -16.85 -22.85
C ARG A 292 25.22 -16.70 -23.72
N ILE A 293 24.76 -17.80 -24.33
CA ILE A 293 23.52 -17.80 -25.13
C ILE A 293 22.31 -17.44 -24.25
N ALA A 294 22.18 -18.06 -23.08
CA ALA A 294 21.08 -17.78 -22.15
C ALA A 294 21.10 -16.31 -21.68
N LEU A 295 22.28 -15.75 -21.41
CA LEU A 295 22.43 -14.35 -21.02
C LEU A 295 22.02 -13.40 -22.16
N GLU A 296 22.47 -13.66 -23.39
CA GLU A 296 22.13 -12.83 -24.56
C GLU A 296 20.62 -12.83 -24.82
N GLU A 297 19.97 -13.99 -24.75
CA GLU A 297 18.52 -14.12 -24.95
C GLU A 297 17.76 -13.27 -23.91
N GLU A 298 18.13 -13.40 -22.64
CA GLU A 298 17.44 -12.72 -21.53
C GLU A 298 17.72 -11.23 -21.50
N VAL A 299 18.94 -10.79 -21.82
CA VAL A 299 19.28 -9.36 -21.98
C VAL A 299 18.50 -8.75 -23.16
N THR A 300 18.35 -9.47 -24.26
CA THR A 300 17.57 -8.99 -25.42
C THR A 300 16.09 -8.84 -25.08
N ARG A 301 15.51 -9.82 -24.38
CA ARG A 301 14.16 -9.77 -23.84
C ARG A 301 13.96 -8.60 -22.86
N LEU A 302 14.92 -8.40 -21.94
CA LEU A 302 14.91 -7.32 -20.96
C LEU A 302 14.91 -5.94 -21.65
N ARG A 303 15.79 -5.73 -22.63
CA ARG A 303 15.87 -4.47 -23.40
C ARG A 303 14.57 -4.17 -24.16
N TRP A 304 13.91 -5.20 -24.70
CA TRP A 304 12.64 -5.02 -25.40
C TRP A 304 11.51 -4.56 -24.46
N LEU A 305 11.46 -5.12 -23.25
CA LEU A 305 10.50 -4.69 -22.23
C LEU A 305 10.79 -3.28 -21.72
N LEU A 306 12.05 -2.92 -21.52
CA LEU A 306 12.46 -1.57 -21.13
C LEU A 306 12.00 -0.52 -22.15
N ARG A 307 12.24 -0.77 -23.43
CA ARG A 307 11.75 0.11 -24.52
C ARG A 307 10.24 0.19 -24.57
N SER A 308 9.55 -0.91 -24.29
CA SER A 308 8.09 -0.92 -24.22
C SER A 308 7.59 -0.04 -23.07
N GLN A 309 8.26 -0.08 -21.91
CA GLN A 309 7.98 0.80 -20.79
C GLN A 309 8.20 2.28 -21.15
N GLU A 310 9.36 2.61 -21.74
CA GLU A 310 9.71 3.97 -22.18
C GLU A 310 8.71 4.52 -23.20
N ARG A 311 8.26 3.71 -24.17
CA ARG A 311 7.25 4.10 -25.16
C ARG A 311 5.90 4.40 -24.53
N ILE A 312 5.47 3.62 -23.54
CA ILE A 312 4.22 3.87 -22.80
C ILE A 312 4.35 5.15 -21.96
N GLU A 313 5.53 5.42 -21.41
CA GLU A 313 5.78 6.65 -20.67
C GLU A 313 5.75 7.88 -21.57
N ALA A 314 6.43 7.83 -22.71
CA ALA A 314 6.47 8.91 -23.70
C ALA A 314 5.10 9.18 -24.36
N ALA A 315 4.23 8.18 -24.47
CA ALA A 315 2.89 8.35 -25.03
C ALA A 315 1.90 9.06 -24.08
N VAL A 316 2.28 9.28 -22.82
CA VAL A 316 1.44 9.89 -21.78
C VAL A 316 1.88 11.32 -21.43
N THR A 317 3.14 11.67 -21.72
CA THR A 317 3.69 13.04 -21.62
C THR A 317 3.28 13.89 -22.81
#